data_AF-A0A3N5FMQ9-F1
#
_entry.id   AF-A0A3N5FMQ9-F1
#
_cell.length_a   1.000
_cell.length_b   1.000
_cell.length_c   1.000
_cell.angle_alpha   90.00
_cell.angle_beta   90.00
_cell.angle_gamma   90.00
#
_symmetry.space_group_name_H-M   'P 1'
#
loop_
_entity.id
_entity.type
_entity.pdbx_description
1 polymer ?
#
loop_
_entity_poly.entity_id
_entity_poly.type
_entity_poly.pdbx_seq_one_letter_code
_entity_poly.pdbx_strand_id
1 'polypeptide(L)' 'MVRVWIIIILVGVVIFVLFRSRKPRNYEGPYTGSAVEILNKRYARGEISKEEFERMKNDLIR' A
#
# COMPACT_ATOMS: atom_id res chain seq x y z
N MET A 1 6.43 -33.90 -3.96
CA MET A 1 5.36 -33.66 -2.96
C MET A 1 5.46 -32.27 -2.32
N VAL A 2 6.61 -31.88 -1.75
CA VAL A 2 6.83 -30.57 -1.10
C VAL A 2 6.66 -29.31 -1.97
N ARG A 3 6.94 -29.39 -3.28
CA ARG A 3 6.85 -28.22 -4.19
C ARG A 3 5.42 -27.69 -4.38
N VAL A 4 4.42 -28.56 -4.30
CA VAL A 4 2.99 -28.18 -4.45
C VAL A 4 2.52 -27.37 -3.25
N TRP A 5 2.95 -27.74 -2.04
CA TRP A 5 2.64 -27.03 -0.80
C TRP A 5 3.21 -25.62 -0.78
N ILE A 6 4.44 -25.44 -1.30
CA ILE A 6 5.06 -24.12 -1.40
C ILE A 6 4.22 -23.19 -2.28
N ILE A 7 3.74 -23.68 -3.44
CA ILE A 7 2.91 -22.88 -4.36
C ILE A 7 1.58 -22.49 -3.69
N ILE A 8 0.94 -23.42 -2.97
CA ILE A 8 -0.33 -23.15 -2.27
C ILE A 8 -0.14 -22.09 -1.18
N ILE A 9 0.93 -22.18 -0.39
CA ILE A 9 1.25 -21.19 0.65
C ILE A 9 1.54 -19.83 0.01
N LEU A 10 2.30 -19.80 -1.09
CA LEU A 10 2.66 -18.57 -1.79
C LEU A 10 1.42 -17.87 -2.37
N VAL A 11 0.51 -18.63 -3.00
CA VAL A 11 -0.78 -18.11 -3.49
C VAL A 11 -1.64 -17.59 -2.34
N GLY A 12 -1.69 -18.32 -1.22
CA GLY A 12 -2.42 -17.90 -0.01
C GLY A 12 -1.89 -16.58 0.55
N VAL A 13 -0.57 -16.40 0.62
CA VAL A 13 0.08 -15.15 1.08
C VAL A 13 -0.20 -14.00 0.11
N VAL A 14 -0.13 -14.23 -1.19
CA VAL A 14 -0.44 -13.20 -2.20
C VAL A 14 -1.89 -12.75 -2.08
N ILE A 15 -2.84 -13.70 -1.98
CA ILE A 15 -4.26 -13.38 -1.76
C ILE A 15 -4.44 -12.66 -0.42
N PHE A 16 -3.79 -13.10 0.65
CA PHE A 16 -3.87 -12.46 1.96
C PHE A 16 -3.39 -11.00 1.93
N VAL A 17 -2.26 -10.72 1.27
CA VAL A 17 -1.75 -9.36 1.10
C VAL A 17 -2.68 -8.52 0.23
N LEU A 18 -3.20 -9.07 -0.88
CA LEU A 18 -4.15 -8.39 -1.74
C LEU A 18 -5.47 -8.05 -1.02
N PHE A 19 -5.97 -8.95 -0.17
CA PHE A 19 -7.17 -8.72 0.62
C PHE A 19 -6.91 -7.78 1.81
N ARG A 20 -5.70 -7.80 2.39
CA ARG A 20 -5.28 -6.84 3.42
C ARG A 20 -5.15 -5.42 2.86
N SER A 21 -4.76 -5.27 1.60
CA SER A 21 -4.69 -3.98 0.89
C SER A 21 -6.03 -3.47 0.38
N ARG A 22 -7.11 -4.27 0.46
CA ARG A 22 -8.49 -3.79 0.27
C ARG A 22 -9.04 -3.24 1.58
N LYS A 23 -8.39 -2.22 2.14
CA LYS A 23 -9.07 -1.36 3.11
C LYS A 23 -10.23 -0.71 2.34
N PRO A 24 -11.48 -0.71 2.88
CA PRO A 24 -12.59 -0.06 2.21
C PRO A 24 -12.18 1.37 1.90
N ARG A 25 -12.36 1.78 0.64
CA ARG A 25 -12.35 3.19 0.21
C ARG A 25 -13.41 3.90 1.05
N ASN A 26 -13.05 4.33 2.26
CA ASN A 26 -13.78 5.38 2.92
C ASN A 26 -13.49 6.63 2.11
N TYR A 27 -14.49 6.99 1.32
CA TYR A 27 -14.69 8.28 0.70
C TYR A 27 -14.59 9.36 1.77
N GLU A 28 -13.38 9.87 2.02
CA GLU A 28 -13.17 11.13 2.72
C GLU A 28 -12.31 12.03 1.82
N GLY A 29 -12.97 12.95 1.13
CA GLY A 29 -12.35 14.04 0.38
C GLY A 29 -11.81 13.68 -1.02
N PRO A 30 -12.27 14.33 -2.11
CA PRO A 30 -11.83 14.02 -3.48
C PRO A 30 -10.32 14.21 -3.75
N TYR A 31 -9.55 14.86 -2.86
CA TYR A 31 -8.18 15.30 -3.15
C TYR A 31 -7.11 14.76 -2.18
N THR A 32 -7.37 14.74 -0.86
CA THR A 32 -6.36 14.37 0.16
C THR A 32 -6.18 12.86 0.30
N GLY A 33 -7.26 12.08 0.27
CA GLY A 33 -7.18 10.61 0.34
C GLY A 33 -6.40 10.00 -0.84
N SER A 34 -6.58 10.56 -2.04
CA SER A 34 -5.87 10.13 -3.25
C SER A 34 -4.37 10.45 -3.19
N ALA A 35 -4.01 11.66 -2.75
CA ALA A 35 -2.60 12.09 -2.70
C ALA A 35 -1.78 11.28 -1.68
N VAL A 36 -2.33 11.01 -0.49
CA VAL A 36 -1.68 10.16 0.52
C VAL A 36 -1.59 8.69 0.06
N GLU A 37 -2.60 8.19 -0.66
CA GLU A 37 -2.55 6.83 -1.23
C GLU A 37 -1.45 6.69 -2.30
N ILE A 38 -1.26 7.71 -3.14
CA ILE A 38 -0.18 7.76 -4.14
C ILE A 38 1.19 7.78 -3.45
N LEU A 39 1.37 8.61 -2.42
CA LEU A 39 2.59 8.66 -1.62
C LEU A 39 2.94 7.30 -1.00
N ASN A 40 1.95 6.62 -0.41
CA ASN A 40 2.14 5.29 0.16
C ASN A 40 2.59 4.26 -0.89
N LYS A 41 2.01 4.30 -2.10
CA LYS A 41 2.40 3.41 -3.20
C LYS A 41 3.85 3.65 -3.63
N ARG A 42 4.28 4.91 -3.75
CA ARG A 42 5.66 5.26 -4.16
C ARG A 42 6.69 4.88 -3.09
N TYR A 43 6.37 5.12 -1.81
CA TYR A 43 7.22 4.69 -0.70
C TYR A 43 7.36 3.16 -0.64
N ALA A 44 6.26 2.42 -0.80
CA ALA A 44 6.29 0.95 -0.86
C ALA A 44 7.06 0.40 -2.06
N ARG A 45 7.13 1.15 -3.16
CA ARG A 45 7.95 0.84 -4.33
C ARG A 45 9.43 1.24 -4.16
N GLY A 46 9.77 1.98 -3.11
CA GLY A 46 11.11 2.52 -2.89
C GLY A 46 11.47 3.68 -3.83
N GLU A 47 10.47 4.31 -4.46
CA GLU A 47 10.66 5.43 -5.41
C GLU A 47 10.93 6.75 -4.69
N ILE A 48 10.61 6.84 -3.39
CA ILE A 48 10.83 8.01 -2.54
C ILE A 48 11.39 7.57 -1.19
N SER A 49 12.25 8.38 -0.60
CA SER A 49 12.80 8.17 0.74
C SER A 49 11.75 8.46 1.83
N LYS A 50 12.04 7.99 3.05
CA LYS A 50 11.18 8.25 4.22
C LYS A 50 11.04 9.74 4.52
N GLU A 51 12.11 10.53 4.33
CA GLU A 51 12.09 11.98 4.53
C GLU A 51 11.18 12.68 3.52
N GLU A 52 11.25 12.28 2.25
CA GLU A 52 10.38 12.81 1.20
C GLU A 52 8.91 12.47 1.44
N PHE A 53 8.62 11.22 1.84
CA PHE A 53 7.27 10.79 2.21
C PHE A 53 6.70 11.62 3.36
N GLU A 54 7.46 11.83 4.45
CA GLU A 54 6.99 12.59 5.61
C GLU A 54 6.79 14.08 5.28
N ARG A 55 7.68 14.71 4.49
CA ARG A 55 7.49 16.09 4.05
C ARG A 55 6.20 16.27 3.25
N MET A 56 5.96 15.42 2.26
CA MET A 56 4.77 15.51 1.41
C MET A 56 3.48 15.14 2.16
N LYS A 57 3.53 14.16 3.06
CA LYS A 57 2.37 13.82 3.92
C LYS A 57 1.99 14.97 4.84
N ASN A 58 2.97 15.64 5.45
CA ASN A 58 2.72 16.80 6.32
C ASN A 58 2.17 18.00 5.55
N ASP A 59 2.59 18.19 4.29
CA ASP A 59 2.06 19.24 3.41
C ASP A 59 0.59 19.01 3.03
N LEU A 60 0.18 17.75 2.84
CA LEU A 60 -1.20 17.38 2.50
C LEU A 60 -2.18 17.39 3.67
N ILE A 61 -1.67 17.34 4.91
CA ILE A 61 -2.48 17.36 6.15
C ILE A 61 -2.66 18.80 6.65
N ARG A 62 -1.84 19.73 6.16
CA ARG A 62 -1.91 21.15 6.50
C ARG A 62 -3.10 21.84 5.83
#